data_AF-A0A534MG37-F1
#
_entry.id   AF-A0A534MG37-F1
#
_cell.length_a   1.000
_cell.length_b   1.000
_cell.length_c   1.000
_cell.angle_alpha   90.00
_cell.angle_beta   90.00
_cell.angle_gamma   90.00
#
_symmetry.space_group_name_H-M   'P 1'
#
loop_
_entity.id
_entity.type
_entity.pdbx_description
1 polymer ?
#
loop_
_entity_poly.entity_id
_entity_poly.type
_entity_poly.pdbx_seq_one_letter_code
_entity_poly.pdbx_strand_id
1 'polypeptide(L)'
;MLRLMVNVVNGLDNRHGGDLRARPAEAEFLELLERLRRVQLSGAIGMRVQRTDPKEVATLLTFRQKVDPGVAADALGIRRLLGIDPAASEFRVVYGAIATDAHEIAMLTRSALEILINLASFIDVPPAHVAEQRVSPMAEPDQGPSGPLRPLLQIKSSRERPADAFVMVPYRDYWFWIDDRDIPSKRMFSFIMFIFTLVEPGSKEAPPVLTIPTG
;
A
#
# COMPACT_ATOMS: atom_id res chain seq x y z
N MET A 1 -3.35 -0.90 -4.36
CA MET A 1 -3.14 -1.84 -3.24
C MET A 1 -1.66 -2.05 -2.97
N LEU A 2 -0.89 -2.66 -3.86
CA LEU A 2 0.54 -2.93 -3.61
C LEU A 2 1.35 -1.66 -3.28
N ARG A 3 1.13 -0.54 -3.99
CA ARG A 3 1.75 0.77 -3.67
C ARG A 3 1.54 1.24 -2.22
N LEU A 4 0.44 0.85 -1.59
CA LEU A 4 0.11 1.22 -0.20
C LEU A 4 0.61 0.17 0.80
N MET A 5 0.44 -1.10 0.49
CA MET A 5 0.51 -2.21 1.45
C MET A 5 1.83 -2.96 1.42
N VAL A 6 2.61 -2.84 0.34
CA VAL A 6 3.88 -3.55 0.19
C VAL A 6 5.02 -2.58 0.40
N ASN A 7 5.99 -3.00 1.20
CA ASN A 7 7.20 -2.27 1.47
C ASN A 7 8.31 -2.61 0.48
N VAL A 8 8.51 -3.91 0.21
CA VAL A 8 9.57 -4.44 -0.65
C VAL A 8 9.04 -5.63 -1.44
N VAL A 9 9.47 -5.80 -2.68
CA VAL A 9 9.28 -7.02 -3.47
C VAL A 9 10.58 -7.42 -4.14
N ASN A 10 11.14 -8.60 -3.80
CA ASN A 10 12.41 -9.10 -4.32
C ASN A 10 13.54 -8.04 -4.30
N GLY A 11 13.66 -7.31 -3.20
CA GLY A 11 14.63 -6.24 -3.03
C GLY A 11 14.26 -4.89 -3.66
N LEU A 12 13.22 -4.83 -4.51
CA LEU A 12 12.72 -3.57 -5.06
C LEU A 12 11.94 -2.80 -4.01
N ASP A 13 12.41 -1.61 -3.71
CA ASP A 13 11.91 -0.83 -2.59
C ASP A 13 10.77 0.12 -2.99
N ASN A 14 9.69 0.07 -2.21
CA ASN A 14 8.63 1.06 -2.27
C ASN A 14 9.01 2.30 -1.45
N ARG A 15 8.25 3.37 -1.67
CA ARG A 15 8.34 4.63 -0.93
C ARG A 15 8.34 4.38 0.57
N HIS A 16 9.18 5.08 1.31
CA HIS A 16 9.06 5.19 2.76
C HIS A 16 8.69 6.62 3.12
N GLY A 17 7.67 6.78 3.96
CA GLY A 17 7.26 8.09 4.48
C GLY A 17 7.89 8.39 5.85
N GLY A 18 7.68 9.62 6.33
CA GLY A 18 8.14 10.08 7.64
C GLY A 18 9.59 10.59 7.66
N ASP A 19 9.92 11.43 8.64
CA ASP A 19 11.11 12.29 8.61
C ASP A 19 12.45 11.56 8.64
N LEU A 20 12.54 10.46 9.38
CA LEU A 20 13.83 9.78 9.62
C LEU A 20 14.28 8.88 8.46
N ARG A 21 13.36 8.45 7.59
CA ARG A 21 13.63 7.50 6.49
C ARG A 21 12.84 7.82 5.22
N ALA A 22 12.50 9.10 5.00
CA ALA A 22 11.80 9.51 3.80
C ALA A 22 12.63 9.18 2.56
N ARG A 23 12.07 8.35 1.68
CA ARG A 23 12.65 8.11 0.36
C ARG A 23 11.54 7.83 -0.67
N PRO A 24 11.71 8.30 -1.91
CA PRO A 24 10.80 7.95 -3.00
C PRO A 24 10.85 6.44 -3.27
N ALA A 25 9.82 5.92 -3.94
CA ALA A 25 9.89 4.56 -4.47
C ALA A 25 10.95 4.45 -5.57
N GLU A 26 11.55 3.27 -5.72
CA GLU A 26 12.41 2.98 -6.87
C GLU A 26 11.61 2.98 -8.18
N ALA A 27 12.25 3.42 -9.26
CA ALA A 27 11.59 3.50 -10.57
C ALA A 27 11.16 2.11 -11.05
N GLU A 28 12.00 1.11 -10.82
CA GLU A 28 11.78 -0.31 -11.12
C GLU A 28 10.58 -0.87 -10.34
N PHE A 29 10.41 -0.47 -9.08
CA PHE A 29 9.25 -0.84 -8.28
C PHE A 29 7.95 -0.26 -8.89
N LEU A 30 7.97 0.99 -9.32
CA LEU A 30 6.80 1.63 -9.94
C LEU A 30 6.49 1.03 -11.32
N GLU A 31 7.51 0.73 -12.11
CA GLU A 31 7.37 0.01 -13.38
C GLU A 31 6.75 -1.38 -13.15
N LEU A 32 7.25 -2.11 -12.15
CA LEU A 32 6.70 -3.41 -11.75
C LEU A 32 5.20 -3.30 -11.46
N LEU A 33 4.77 -2.30 -10.69
CA LEU A 33 3.36 -2.10 -10.37
C LEU A 33 2.50 -1.81 -11.60
N GLU A 34 3.02 -1.04 -12.56
CA GLU A 34 2.32 -0.71 -13.79
C GLU A 34 2.11 -1.95 -14.67
N ARG A 35 3.18 -2.75 -14.85
CA ARG A 35 3.13 -4.02 -15.58
C ARG A 35 2.21 -5.03 -14.90
N LEU A 36 2.36 -5.23 -13.59
CA LEU A 36 1.50 -6.12 -12.80
C LEU A 36 0.03 -5.75 -12.96
N ARG A 37 -0.29 -4.45 -12.93
CA ARG A 37 -1.66 -3.97 -13.14
C ARG A 37 -2.19 -4.33 -14.52
N ARG A 38 -1.41 -4.16 -15.59
CA ARG A 38 -1.82 -4.53 -16.96
C ARG A 38 -2.07 -6.03 -17.09
N VAL A 39 -1.15 -6.85 -16.59
CA VAL A 39 -1.31 -8.31 -16.63
C VAL A 39 -2.51 -8.76 -15.77
N GLN A 40 -2.71 -8.17 -14.59
CA GLN A 40 -3.86 -8.48 -13.73
C GLN A 40 -5.19 -8.12 -14.41
N LEU A 41 -5.29 -6.94 -15.04
CA LEU A 41 -6.51 -6.50 -15.74
C LEU A 41 -6.85 -7.38 -16.95
N SER A 42 -5.85 -8.03 -17.56
CA SER A 42 -6.06 -9.01 -18.63
C SER A 42 -6.52 -10.39 -18.12
N GLY A 43 -6.53 -10.62 -16.79
CA GLY A 43 -6.84 -11.92 -16.20
C GLY A 43 -5.75 -12.98 -16.41
N ALA A 44 -4.54 -12.56 -16.78
CA ALA A 44 -3.40 -13.43 -17.07
C ALA A 44 -2.61 -13.87 -15.82
N ILE A 45 -2.90 -13.28 -14.65
CA ILE A 45 -2.38 -13.72 -13.36
C ILE A 45 -3.45 -14.52 -12.61
N GLY A 46 -3.05 -15.69 -12.11
CA GLY A 46 -3.82 -16.48 -11.16
C GLY A 46 -3.07 -16.58 -9.83
N MET A 47 -3.80 -16.82 -8.76
CA MET A 47 -3.22 -17.16 -7.45
C MET A 47 -3.92 -18.42 -6.95
N ARG A 48 -3.14 -19.41 -6.54
CA ARG A 48 -3.67 -20.58 -5.81
C ARG A 48 -3.00 -20.66 -4.44
N VAL A 49 -3.76 -21.14 -3.47
CA VAL A 49 -3.23 -21.54 -2.19
C VAL A 49 -3.15 -23.06 -2.19
N GLN A 50 -1.95 -23.60 -2.06
CA GLN A 50 -1.71 -25.03 -2.00
C GLN A 50 -1.28 -25.40 -0.58
N ARG A 51 -1.95 -26.38 0.01
CA ARG A 51 -1.47 -27.02 1.24
C ARG A 51 -0.45 -28.08 0.86
N THR A 52 0.81 -27.85 1.22
CA THR A 52 1.90 -28.79 0.98
C THR A 52 2.03 -29.77 2.16
N ASP A 53 1.68 -29.31 3.37
CA ASP A 53 1.66 -30.06 4.64
C ASP A 53 0.53 -29.48 5.53
N PRO A 54 -0.06 -30.21 6.51
CA PRO A 54 -0.94 -29.64 7.52
C PRO A 54 -0.42 -28.36 8.22
N LYS A 55 0.89 -28.13 8.27
CA LYS A 55 1.50 -26.89 8.82
C LYS A 55 1.97 -25.87 7.78
N GLU A 56 2.06 -26.23 6.50
CA GLU A 56 2.58 -25.35 5.44
C GLU A 56 1.54 -25.05 4.36
N VAL A 57 1.24 -23.75 4.25
CA VAL A 57 0.36 -23.19 3.23
C VAL A 57 1.22 -22.38 2.27
N ALA A 58 1.45 -22.92 1.08
CA ALA A 58 2.16 -22.21 0.01
C ALA A 58 1.18 -21.38 -0.81
N THR A 59 1.48 -20.10 -1.02
CA THR A 59 0.77 -19.28 -2.00
C THR A 59 1.56 -19.33 -3.30
N LEU A 60 0.91 -19.76 -4.37
CA LEU A 60 1.51 -19.85 -5.71
C LEU A 60 0.87 -18.83 -6.63
N LEU A 61 1.69 -17.98 -7.22
CA LEU A 61 1.29 -17.06 -8.27
C LEU A 61 1.58 -17.71 -9.62
N THR A 62 0.60 -17.69 -10.52
CA THR A 62 0.72 -18.28 -11.85
C THR A 62 0.50 -17.26 -12.95
N PHE A 63 1.28 -17.37 -14.01
CA PHE A 63 1.09 -16.59 -15.23
C PHE A 63 0.54 -17.50 -16.33
N ARG A 64 -0.54 -17.07 -17.00
CA ARG A 64 -1.08 -17.79 -18.15
C ARG A 64 -0.08 -17.75 -19.30
N GLN A 65 0.12 -18.90 -19.94
CA GLN A 65 1.08 -19.03 -21.05
C GLN A 65 0.53 -18.54 -22.40
N LYS A 66 -0.78 -18.65 -22.64
CA LYS A 66 -1.44 -18.19 -23.87
C LYS A 66 -2.16 -16.87 -23.60
N VAL A 67 -1.51 -15.77 -23.95
CA VAL A 67 -2.01 -14.40 -23.80
C VAL A 67 -1.58 -13.56 -25.00
N ASP A 68 -2.19 -12.39 -25.15
CA ASP A 68 -1.83 -11.46 -26.22
C ASP A 68 -0.35 -11.01 -26.11
N PRO A 69 0.31 -10.66 -27.23
CA PRO A 69 1.74 -10.32 -27.25
C PRO A 69 2.13 -9.20 -26.26
N GLY A 70 1.26 -8.20 -26.08
CA GLY A 70 1.50 -7.12 -25.10
C GLY A 70 1.51 -7.62 -23.66
N VAL A 71 0.58 -8.51 -23.30
CA VAL A 71 0.52 -9.12 -21.96
C VAL A 71 1.70 -10.06 -21.74
N ALA A 72 2.13 -10.79 -22.77
CA ALA A 72 3.33 -11.62 -22.71
C ALA A 72 4.60 -10.78 -22.47
N ALA A 73 4.72 -9.64 -23.14
CA ALA A 73 5.84 -8.71 -22.93
C ALA A 73 5.85 -8.12 -21.52
N ASP A 74 4.69 -7.73 -20.98
CA ASP A 74 4.59 -7.27 -19.59
C ASP A 74 4.91 -8.38 -18.59
N ALA A 75 4.43 -9.61 -18.82
CA ALA A 75 4.75 -10.75 -17.97
C ALA A 75 6.25 -11.09 -17.99
N LEU A 76 6.93 -10.94 -19.13
CA LEU A 76 8.38 -11.10 -19.20
C LEU A 76 9.12 -9.94 -18.49
N GLY A 77 8.62 -8.72 -18.64
CA GLY A 77 9.13 -7.54 -17.92
C GLY A 77 9.06 -7.71 -16.40
N ILE A 78 7.92 -8.20 -15.89
CA ILE A 78 7.75 -8.53 -14.46
C ILE A 78 8.80 -9.54 -14.01
N ARG A 79 9.01 -10.62 -14.77
CA ARG A 79 9.98 -11.64 -14.40
C ARG A 79 11.41 -11.09 -14.34
N ARG A 80 11.78 -10.24 -15.30
CA ARG A 80 13.08 -9.56 -15.31
C ARG A 80 13.26 -8.63 -14.11
N LEU A 81 12.26 -7.78 -13.81
CA LEU A 81 12.33 -6.85 -12.68
C LEU A 81 12.45 -7.60 -11.35
N LEU A 82 11.76 -8.73 -11.21
CA LEU A 82 11.80 -9.55 -9.99
C LEU A 82 13.01 -10.48 -9.90
N GLY A 83 13.83 -10.59 -10.96
CA GLY A 83 14.95 -11.54 -11.01
C GLY A 83 14.53 -13.02 -10.96
N ILE A 84 13.32 -13.34 -11.43
CA ILE A 84 12.77 -14.70 -11.41
C ILE A 84 12.88 -15.38 -12.78
N ASP A 85 12.75 -16.71 -12.80
CA ASP A 85 12.93 -17.52 -14.01
C ASP A 85 11.96 -17.09 -15.13
N PRO A 86 12.46 -16.68 -16.32
CA PRO A 86 11.65 -16.21 -17.44
C PRO A 86 10.73 -17.30 -18.03
N ALA A 87 11.09 -18.57 -17.89
CA ALA A 87 10.37 -19.71 -18.46
C ALA A 87 9.35 -20.32 -17.49
N ALA A 88 9.49 -20.07 -16.18
CA ALA A 88 8.58 -20.58 -15.18
C ALA A 88 7.18 -19.95 -15.28
N SER A 89 6.16 -20.80 -15.04
CA SER A 89 4.75 -20.40 -15.00
C SER A 89 4.18 -20.29 -13.59
N GLU A 90 4.93 -20.76 -12.58
CA GLU A 90 4.50 -20.80 -11.19
C GLU A 90 5.62 -20.32 -10.28
N PHE A 91 5.28 -19.47 -9.31
CA PHE A 91 6.22 -18.90 -8.36
C PHE A 91 5.64 -18.94 -6.94
N ARG A 92 6.47 -19.31 -5.96
CA ARG A 92 6.10 -19.27 -4.54
C ARG A 92 6.10 -17.82 -4.07
N VAL A 93 5.01 -17.38 -3.46
CA VAL A 93 4.94 -16.08 -2.80
C VAL A 93 5.23 -16.27 -1.33
N VAL A 94 6.28 -15.62 -0.83
CA VAL A 94 6.73 -15.74 0.57
C VAL A 94 6.77 -14.38 1.24
N TYR A 95 6.69 -14.39 2.57
CA TYR A 95 6.90 -13.20 3.37
C TYR A 95 8.40 -12.98 3.57
N GLY A 96 8.94 -11.88 3.05
CA GLY A 96 10.36 -11.56 3.12
C GLY A 96 10.75 -10.40 2.20
N ALA A 97 11.90 -9.79 2.44
CA ALA A 97 12.39 -8.70 1.60
C ALA A 97 13.15 -9.19 0.35
N ILE A 98 13.83 -10.32 0.45
CA ILE A 98 14.74 -10.85 -0.57
C ILE A 98 14.30 -12.28 -0.89
N ALA A 99 14.23 -12.62 -2.18
CA ALA A 99 13.94 -13.96 -2.64
C ALA A 99 15.17 -14.86 -2.47
N THR A 100 14.94 -16.11 -2.06
CA THR A 100 16.01 -17.10 -1.88
C THR A 100 16.44 -17.78 -3.19
N ASP A 101 15.54 -17.85 -4.18
CA ASP A 101 15.78 -18.45 -5.48
C ASP A 101 14.95 -17.78 -6.61
N ALA A 102 15.19 -18.18 -7.86
CA ALA A 102 14.51 -17.63 -9.03
C ALA A 102 13.05 -18.11 -9.21
N HIS A 103 12.54 -18.96 -8.32
CA HIS A 103 11.16 -19.46 -8.29
C HIS A 103 10.35 -18.85 -7.14
N GLU A 104 10.88 -17.81 -6.50
CA GLU A 104 10.30 -17.17 -5.32
C GLU A 104 10.06 -15.66 -5.54
N ILE A 105 8.89 -15.21 -5.08
CA ILE A 105 8.52 -13.81 -4.96
C ILE A 105 8.41 -13.50 -3.46
N ALA A 106 9.46 -12.92 -2.92
CA ALA A 106 9.50 -12.42 -1.55
C ALA A 106 8.84 -11.04 -1.49
N MET A 107 7.81 -10.91 -0.67
CA MET A 107 7.13 -9.65 -0.41
C MET A 107 7.14 -9.31 1.07
N LEU A 108 7.56 -8.10 1.40
CA LEU A 108 7.46 -7.55 2.74
C LEU A 108 6.29 -6.58 2.76
N THR A 109 5.24 -6.86 3.54
CA THR A 109 4.10 -5.94 3.70
C THR A 109 4.39 -4.88 4.75
N ARG A 110 3.75 -3.71 4.63
CA ARG A 110 3.77 -2.66 5.64
C ARG A 110 2.85 -3.00 6.81
N SER A 111 3.26 -2.58 8.00
CA SER A 111 2.39 -2.49 9.16
C SER A 111 1.35 -1.37 9.01
N ALA A 112 0.30 -1.40 9.82
CA ALA A 112 -0.71 -0.33 9.87
C ALA A 112 -0.08 1.05 10.19
N LEU A 113 0.91 1.08 11.07
CA LEU A 113 1.64 2.30 11.42
C LEU A 113 2.43 2.85 10.23
N GLU A 114 3.15 2.01 9.49
CA GLU A 114 3.89 2.44 8.29
C GLU A 114 2.96 2.95 7.19
N ILE A 115 1.78 2.33 7.04
CA ILE A 115 0.74 2.82 6.13
C ILE A 115 0.31 4.23 6.53
N LEU A 116 0.03 4.46 7.82
CA LEU A 116 -0.35 5.78 8.34
C LEU A 116 0.74 6.83 8.13
N ILE A 117 2.00 6.49 8.46
CA ILE A 117 3.15 7.38 8.27
C ILE A 117 3.33 7.72 6.79
N ASN A 118 3.20 6.73 5.90
CA ASN A 118 3.31 6.97 4.46
C ASN A 118 2.17 7.87 3.94
N LEU A 119 0.94 7.63 4.40
CA LEU A 119 -0.21 8.45 4.01
C LEU A 119 -0.12 9.89 4.53
N ALA A 120 0.36 10.08 5.76
CA ALA A 120 0.55 11.40 6.35
C ALA A 120 1.54 12.26 5.55
N SER A 121 2.50 11.64 4.86
CA SER A 121 3.45 12.36 4.01
C SER A 121 2.82 13.04 2.78
N PHE A 122 1.57 12.70 2.43
CA PHE A 122 0.83 13.29 1.31
C PHE A 122 -0.13 14.41 1.73
N ILE A 123 -0.11 14.82 3.00
CA ILE A 123 -0.97 15.91 3.49
C ILE A 123 -0.39 17.25 3.05
N ASP A 124 -1.21 18.06 2.41
CA ASP A 124 -0.91 19.47 2.13
C ASP A 124 -1.05 20.27 3.42
N VAL A 125 0.07 20.39 4.14
CA VAL A 125 0.16 21.04 5.44
C VAL A 125 0.34 22.56 5.30
N PRO A 126 -0.19 23.37 6.23
CA PRO A 126 0.02 24.81 6.20
C PRO A 126 1.51 25.16 6.22
N PRO A 127 2.01 26.06 5.34
CA PRO A 127 3.42 26.45 5.29
C PRO A 127 3.95 26.99 6.63
N ALA A 128 3.10 27.65 7.42
CA ALA A 128 3.44 28.12 8.77
C ALA A 128 3.83 26.97 9.71
N HIS A 129 3.15 25.81 9.62
CA HIS A 129 3.49 24.66 10.46
C HIS A 129 4.84 24.05 10.09
N VAL A 130 5.24 24.12 8.81
CA VAL A 130 6.56 23.70 8.34
C VAL A 130 7.63 24.68 8.82
N ALA A 131 7.41 25.98 8.66
CA ALA A 131 8.34 27.03 9.10
C ALA A 131 8.60 26.98 10.62
N GLU A 132 7.58 26.62 11.40
CA GLU A 132 7.68 26.44 12.85
C GLU A 132 8.20 25.05 13.27
N GLN A 133 8.64 24.20 12.33
CA GLN A 133 9.14 22.85 12.57
C GLN A 133 8.15 21.93 13.31
N ARG A 134 6.85 22.15 13.15
CA ARG A 134 5.79 21.33 13.75
C ARG A 134 5.49 20.06 12.96
N VAL A 135 5.77 20.10 11.67
CA VAL A 135 5.52 19.02 10.71
C VAL A 135 6.48 19.19 9.53
N SER A 136 6.85 18.09 8.90
CA SER A 136 7.57 18.13 7.63
C SER A 136 6.70 18.60 6.47
N PRO A 137 7.31 19.16 5.42
CA PRO A 137 6.58 19.48 4.20
C PRO A 137 5.98 18.22 3.56
N MET A 138 4.95 18.44 2.74
CA MET A 138 4.39 17.39 1.90
C MET A 138 5.51 16.77 1.05
N ALA A 139 5.54 15.45 0.98
CA ALA A 139 6.58 14.74 0.26
C ALA A 139 6.35 14.81 -1.25
N GLU A 140 7.44 14.98 -2.02
CA GLU A 140 7.39 15.10 -3.48
C GLU A 140 6.69 13.90 -4.14
N PRO A 141 6.04 14.07 -5.29
CA PRO A 141 5.43 12.97 -6.02
C PRO A 141 6.48 11.93 -6.47
N ASP A 142 6.16 10.65 -6.31
CA ASP A 142 6.93 9.57 -6.92
C ASP A 142 6.95 9.72 -8.44
N GLN A 143 8.08 9.43 -9.09
CA GLN A 143 8.22 9.52 -10.54
C GLN A 143 7.96 8.15 -11.17
N GLY A 144 6.78 7.97 -11.75
CA GLY A 144 6.44 6.74 -12.48
C GLY A 144 6.93 6.77 -13.93
N PRO A 145 6.79 5.65 -14.67
CA PRO A 145 7.21 5.57 -16.08
C PRO A 145 6.51 6.59 -17.00
N SER A 146 5.29 7.01 -16.65
CA SER A 146 4.50 8.00 -17.40
C SER A 146 4.52 9.41 -16.80
N GLY A 147 5.45 9.68 -15.88
CA GLY A 147 5.59 10.97 -15.19
C GLY A 147 5.16 10.94 -13.71
N PRO A 148 4.98 12.13 -13.08
CA PRO A 148 4.67 12.25 -11.67
C PRO A 148 3.39 11.49 -11.29
N LEU A 149 3.49 10.62 -10.30
CA LEU A 149 2.37 9.86 -9.80
C LEU A 149 1.56 10.70 -8.83
N ARG A 150 0.24 10.71 -9.01
CA ARG A 150 -0.68 11.29 -8.04
C ARG A 150 -0.45 10.68 -6.63
N PRO A 151 -0.50 11.50 -5.57
CA PRO A 151 -0.60 11.01 -4.20
C PRO A 151 -1.71 9.97 -4.01
N LEU A 152 -1.46 8.99 -3.14
CA LEU A 152 -2.45 7.96 -2.81
C LEU A 152 -3.70 8.54 -2.14
N LEU A 153 -3.50 9.60 -1.36
CA LEU A 153 -4.51 10.33 -0.62
C LEU A 153 -4.12 11.80 -0.63
N GLN A 154 -5.02 12.68 -1.08
CA GLN A 154 -4.83 14.12 -1.00
C GLN A 154 -5.70 14.68 0.12
N ILE A 155 -5.05 15.21 1.16
CA ILE A 155 -5.71 15.99 2.21
C ILE A 155 -5.23 17.42 2.05
N LYS A 156 -6.18 18.33 1.90
CA LYS A 156 -5.94 19.78 1.79
C LYS A 156 -6.03 20.42 3.17
N SER A 157 -5.42 21.59 3.32
CA SER A 157 -5.60 22.43 4.52
C SER A 157 -6.07 23.85 4.17
N SER A 158 -6.91 24.43 5.02
CA SER A 158 -7.37 25.82 4.89
C SER A 158 -7.72 26.41 6.25
N ARG A 159 -7.57 27.72 6.44
CA ARG A 159 -8.05 28.40 7.66
C ARG A 159 -9.57 28.47 7.69
N GLU A 160 -10.16 28.74 6.54
CA GLU A 160 -11.61 28.79 6.37
C GLU A 160 -12.19 27.37 6.24
N ARG A 161 -13.41 27.20 6.74
CA ARG A 161 -14.13 25.94 6.67
C ARG A 161 -14.50 25.66 5.20
N PRO A 162 -14.13 24.49 4.64
CA PRO A 162 -14.47 24.15 3.26
C PRO A 162 -15.98 23.92 3.11
N ALA A 163 -16.57 24.41 2.02
CA ALA A 163 -17.99 24.22 1.71
C ALA A 163 -18.28 22.79 1.22
N ASP A 164 -17.48 22.30 0.26
CA ASP A 164 -17.69 21.02 -0.43
C ASP A 164 -16.61 19.99 -0.06
N ALA A 165 -16.57 19.61 1.22
CA ALA A 165 -15.68 18.56 1.70
C ALA A 165 -16.43 17.26 1.94
N PHE A 166 -15.83 16.15 1.48
CA PHE A 166 -16.31 14.80 1.79
C PHE A 166 -16.21 14.50 3.29
N VAL A 167 -15.06 14.85 3.86
CA VAL A 167 -14.76 14.77 5.29
C VAL A 167 -13.86 15.95 5.63
N MET A 168 -14.06 16.53 6.80
CA MET A 168 -13.22 17.60 7.32
C MET A 168 -13.03 17.45 8.83
N VAL A 169 -11.86 17.85 9.32
CA VAL A 169 -11.54 17.87 10.75
C VAL A 169 -10.88 19.21 11.10
N PRO A 170 -11.34 19.92 12.13
CA PRO A 170 -10.64 21.09 12.64
C PRO A 170 -9.43 20.66 13.49
N TYR A 171 -8.26 21.25 13.23
CA TYR A 171 -7.03 21.01 13.98
C TYR A 171 -6.13 22.24 13.95
N ARG A 172 -5.81 22.79 15.13
CA ARG A 172 -4.91 23.95 15.32
C ARG A 172 -5.25 25.14 14.42
N ASP A 173 -6.48 25.65 14.48
CA ASP A 173 -6.97 26.79 13.68
C ASP A 173 -6.98 26.58 12.15
N TYR A 174 -6.81 25.34 11.70
CA TYR A 174 -6.99 24.93 10.30
C TYR A 174 -8.04 23.82 10.19
N TRP A 175 -8.61 23.70 9.00
CA TRP A 175 -9.41 22.58 8.56
C TRP A 175 -8.56 21.70 7.66
N PHE A 176 -8.50 20.41 7.97
CA PHE A 176 -7.92 19.39 7.10
C PHE A 176 -9.06 18.61 6.45
N TRP A 177 -9.04 18.48 5.14
CA TRP A 177 -10.22 17.97 4.41
C TRP A 177 -9.87 17.23 3.12
N ILE A 178 -10.80 16.37 2.71
CA ILE A 178 -10.80 15.72 1.40
C ILE A 178 -11.87 16.39 0.54
N ASP A 179 -11.49 16.81 -0.67
CA ASP A 179 -12.42 17.42 -1.63
C ASP A 179 -13.49 16.44 -2.07
N ASP A 180 -14.76 16.87 -2.08
CA ASP A 180 -15.86 15.98 -2.45
C ASP A 180 -15.76 15.49 -3.91
N ARG A 181 -15.00 16.19 -4.77
CA ARG A 181 -14.77 15.77 -6.15
C ARG A 181 -13.60 14.81 -6.30
N ASP A 182 -12.81 14.57 -5.25
CA ASP A 182 -11.65 13.70 -5.27
C ASP A 182 -12.01 12.23 -5.02
N ILE A 183 -12.57 11.59 -6.05
CA ILE A 183 -12.95 10.17 -6.01
C ILE A 183 -11.77 9.24 -5.63
N PRO A 184 -10.54 9.41 -6.17
CA PRO A 184 -9.40 8.60 -5.74
C PRO A 184 -9.12 8.70 -4.24
N SER A 185 -9.11 9.91 -3.67
CA SER A 185 -8.87 10.11 -2.23
C SER A 185 -9.99 9.54 -1.37
N LYS A 186 -11.26 9.70 -1.79
CA LYS A 186 -12.41 9.07 -1.11
C LYS A 186 -12.26 7.55 -1.02
N ARG A 187 -11.94 6.90 -2.15
CA ARG A 187 -11.75 5.45 -2.21
C ARG A 187 -10.60 5.00 -1.30
N MET A 188 -9.50 5.74 -1.29
CA MET A 188 -8.37 5.44 -0.42
C MET A 188 -8.75 5.58 1.06
N PHE A 189 -9.38 6.69 1.43
CA PHE A 189 -9.84 6.94 2.80
C PHE A 189 -10.81 5.87 3.30
N SER A 190 -11.84 5.53 2.52
CA SER A 190 -12.78 4.46 2.87
C SER A 190 -12.11 3.10 3.01
N PHE A 191 -11.11 2.80 2.16
CA PHE A 191 -10.35 1.56 2.27
C PHE A 191 -9.52 1.50 3.55
N ILE A 192 -8.88 2.60 3.96
CA ILE A 192 -8.14 2.67 5.23
C ILE A 192 -9.09 2.47 6.42
N MET A 193 -10.24 3.14 6.41
CA MET A 193 -11.26 2.95 7.45
C MET A 193 -11.69 1.49 7.54
N PHE A 194 -11.93 0.83 6.40
CA PHE A 194 -12.24 -0.59 6.36
C PHE A 194 -11.12 -1.46 6.95
N ILE A 195 -9.85 -1.21 6.59
CA ILE A 195 -8.72 -1.93 7.20
C ILE A 195 -8.69 -1.75 8.71
N PHE A 196 -8.93 -0.54 9.24
CA PHE A 196 -8.97 -0.34 10.70
C PHE A 196 -10.12 -1.08 11.38
N THR A 197 -11.28 -1.20 10.74
CA THR A 197 -12.38 -2.03 11.28
C THR A 197 -12.03 -3.52 11.38
N LEU A 198 -11.07 -4.00 10.57
CA LEU A 198 -10.59 -5.38 10.64
C LEU A 198 -9.47 -5.60 11.67
N VAL A 199 -8.73 -4.53 12.00
CA VAL A 199 -7.62 -4.56 12.96
C VAL A 199 -8.12 -4.34 14.39
N GLU A 200 -9.31 -3.76 14.55
CA GLU A 200 -9.97 -3.62 15.85
C GLU A 200 -10.29 -5.03 16.39
N PRO A 201 -9.62 -5.48 17.49
CA PRO A 201 -9.96 -6.76 18.08
C PRO A 201 -11.40 -6.67 18.55
N GLY A 202 -12.27 -7.55 18.05
CA GLY A 202 -13.65 -7.63 18.51
C GLY A 202 -13.64 -7.72 20.03
N SER A 203 -14.15 -6.69 20.69
CA SER A 203 -14.18 -6.55 22.14
C SER A 203 -14.99 -7.70 22.74
N LYS A 204 -14.33 -8.83 23.02
CA LYS A 204 -14.81 -9.77 24.03
C LYS A 204 -14.41 -9.24 25.39
N GLU A 205 -14.96 -8.08 25.76
CA GLU A 205 -15.11 -7.76 27.17
C GLU A 205 -16.15 -8.74 27.72
N ALA A 206 -15.67 -9.82 28.35
CA ALA A 206 -16.51 -10.48 29.34
C ALA A 206 -16.78 -9.43 30.43
N PRO A 207 -18.04 -9.10 30.77
CA PRO A 207 -18.32 -8.14 31.82
C PRO A 207 -17.64 -8.62 33.12
N PRO A 208 -17.06 -7.72 33.92
CA PRO A 208 -16.42 -8.11 35.17
C PRO A 208 -17.47 -8.80 36.07
N VAL A 209 -17.28 -10.08 36.34
CA VAL A 209 -18.12 -10.82 37.29
C VAL A 209 -17.67 -10.42 38.69
N LEU A 210 -18.44 -9.55 39.33
CA LEU A 210 -18.29 -9.20 40.73
C LEU A 210 -18.78 -10.38 41.59
N THR A 211 -17.89 -11.27 42.02
CA THR A 211 -18.21 -12.26 43.06
C THR A 211 -18.04 -11.64 44.43
N ILE A 212 -19.13 -11.31 45.11
CA ILE A 212 -19.13 -10.95 46.53
C ILE A 212 -19.11 -12.26 47.35
N PRO A 213 -18.15 -12.46 48.27
CA PRO A 213 -18.17 -13.61 49.18
C PRO A 213 -19.32 -13.45 50.18
N THR A 214 -20.28 -14.38 50.17
CA THR A 214 -21.21 -14.56 51.29
C THR A 214 -20.51 -15.40 52.35
N GLY A 215 -19.97 -14.73 53.37
CA GLY A 215 -19.64 -15.36 54.64
C GLY A 215 -20.89 -15.67 55.47
#